data_AF-A0A5D2YTU8-F1
#
_entry.id   AF-A0A5D2YTU8-F1
#
_cell.length_a   1.000
_cell.length_b   1.000
_cell.length_c   1.000
_cell.angle_alpha   90.00
_cell.angle_beta   90.00
_cell.angle_gamma   90.00
#
_symmetry.space_group_name_H-M   'P 1'
#
loop_
_entity.id
_entity.type
_entity.pdbx_description
1 polymer ?
#
loop_
_entity_poly.entity_id
_entity_poly.type
_entity_poly.pdbx_seq_one_letter_code
_entity_poly.pdbx_strand_id
1 'polypeptide(L)'
;MTSSDEPGEDIFVNGDTPGTGKPRFRKVAKTKEMLSKQAVQTKKILSKHAVKIAKQAEEHERFINKVTHLLGVLGFGGFCFLLGARPQDIPYVYCLFYVIFVPLRWIYYRFKKWHYYLLDFCYYANTIFLFDLLLYPSNEKLFLVCFSFAEGPLAWALIVWRCSLVFSSVDKIISVLIHLLPGIVFFTIRW
;
A
#
# COMPACT_ATOMS: atom_id res chain seq x y z
N MET A 1 40.89 50.01 8.94
CA MET A 1 40.97 51.37 9.49
C MET A 1 40.34 52.27 8.43
N THR A 2 39.06 52.64 8.58
CA THR A 2 38.60 53.92 9.19
C THR A 2 39.25 55.11 8.49
N SER A 3 38.59 56.13 7.99
CA SER A 3 37.23 56.65 8.12
C SER A 3 37.14 57.79 7.10
N SER A 4 35.95 58.15 6.64
CA SER A 4 35.74 59.49 6.07
C SER A 4 34.33 59.93 6.44
N ASP A 5 34.24 60.62 7.57
CA ASP A 5 33.20 61.60 7.86
C ASP A 5 33.71 62.96 7.37
N GLU A 6 32.88 63.70 6.62
CA GLU A 6 32.53 65.10 6.91
C GLU A 6 31.42 65.58 5.93
N PRO A 7 30.59 66.56 6.34
CA PRO A 7 29.32 66.91 5.70
C PRO A 7 29.35 68.30 5.03
N GLY A 8 28.28 68.63 4.28
CA GLY A 8 28.03 69.98 3.74
C GLY A 8 27.25 69.90 2.43
N GLU A 9 25.92 69.93 2.50
CA GLU A 9 25.10 71.12 2.23
C GLU A 9 25.17 71.58 0.77
N ASP A 10 24.19 71.15 -0.01
CA ASP A 10 23.79 71.84 -1.25
C ASP A 10 22.27 72.01 -1.30
N ILE A 11 21.86 73.19 -0.83
CA ILE A 11 21.00 74.15 -1.53
C ILE A 11 19.67 73.62 -2.10
N PHE A 12 18.61 74.05 -1.42
CA PHE A 12 17.24 74.11 -1.92
C PHE A 12 17.16 74.85 -3.27
N VAL A 13 16.74 74.14 -4.32
CA VAL A 13 16.05 74.75 -5.45
C VAL A 13 14.62 74.22 -5.46
N ASN A 14 13.71 75.11 -5.06
CA ASN A 14 12.27 74.93 -5.08
C ASN A 14 11.79 74.60 -6.50
N GLY A 15 11.11 73.47 -6.63
CA GLY A 15 10.33 73.08 -7.79
C GLY A 15 9.08 72.36 -7.29
N ASP A 16 8.16 73.12 -6.71
CA ASP A 16 6.84 72.61 -6.34
C ASP A 16 6.10 72.09 -7.58
N THR A 17 5.89 70.78 -7.64
CA THR A 17 4.77 70.20 -8.38
C THR A 17 4.14 69.11 -7.49
N PRO A 18 3.05 69.41 -6.78
CA PRO A 18 2.40 68.45 -5.93
C PRO A 18 1.49 67.54 -6.76
N GLY A 19 1.87 66.27 -6.85
CA GLY A 19 0.90 65.19 -7.05
C GLY A 19 0.93 64.53 -8.42
N THR A 20 1.49 63.33 -8.49
CA THR A 20 1.04 62.25 -9.40
C THR A 20 1.62 60.86 -9.04
N GLY A 21 2.62 60.75 -8.14
CA GLY A 21 3.23 59.45 -7.77
C GLY A 21 2.53 58.64 -6.65
N LYS A 22 1.82 59.28 -5.72
CA LYS A 22 1.18 58.62 -4.55
C LYS A 22 -0.02 57.67 -4.84
N PRO A 23 -0.88 57.89 -5.85
CA PRO A 23 -2.08 57.04 -6.02
C PRO A 23 -1.75 55.63 -6.55
N ARG A 24 -0.66 55.47 -7.30
CA ARG A 24 -0.25 54.19 -7.90
C ARG A 24 0.30 53.22 -6.86
N PHE A 25 1.17 53.68 -5.95
CA PHE A 25 1.68 52.85 -4.84
C PHE A 25 0.58 52.40 -3.88
N ARG A 26 -0.38 53.27 -3.56
CA ARG A 26 -1.49 52.95 -2.66
C ARG A 26 -2.48 51.95 -3.28
N LYS A 27 -2.71 52.02 -4.60
CA LYS A 27 -3.48 51.01 -5.34
C LYS A 27 -2.78 49.65 -5.33
N VAL A 28 -1.48 49.60 -5.63
CA VAL A 28 -0.69 48.35 -5.64
C VAL A 28 -0.66 47.69 -4.26
N ALA A 29 -0.51 48.46 -3.18
CA ALA A 29 -0.56 47.95 -1.81
C ALA A 29 -1.93 47.33 -1.48
N LYS A 30 -3.03 48.00 -1.84
CA LYS A 30 -4.40 47.49 -1.67
C LYS A 30 -4.64 46.20 -2.46
N THR A 31 -4.16 46.12 -3.71
CA THR A 31 -4.29 44.93 -4.54
C THR A 31 -3.50 43.75 -3.96
N LYS A 32 -2.28 43.98 -3.46
CA LYS A 32 -1.49 42.94 -2.76
C LYS A 32 -2.17 42.43 -1.49
N GLU A 33 -2.81 43.32 -0.72
CA GLU A 33 -3.57 42.95 0.48
C GLU A 33 -4.84 42.16 0.15
N MET A 34 -5.55 42.52 -0.92
CA MET A 34 -6.70 41.75 -1.40
C MET A 34 -6.29 40.36 -1.89
N LEU A 35 -5.17 40.27 -2.64
CA LEU A 35 -4.61 38.99 -3.10
C LEU A 35 -4.16 38.10 -1.94
N SER A 36 -3.52 38.66 -0.91
CA SER A 36 -3.11 37.90 0.26
C SER A 36 -4.32 37.38 1.05
N LYS A 37 -5.37 38.20 1.22
CA LYS A 37 -6.64 37.76 1.83
C LYS A 37 -7.31 36.67 1.00
N GLN A 38 -7.36 36.79 -0.31
CA GLN A 38 -7.93 35.77 -1.21
C GLN A 38 -7.12 34.46 -1.17
N ALA A 39 -5.79 34.54 -1.14
CA ALA A 39 -4.92 33.39 -1.00
C ALA A 39 -5.13 32.67 0.34
N VAL A 40 -5.28 33.41 1.44
CA VAL A 40 -5.56 32.85 2.78
C VAL A 40 -6.94 32.17 2.80
N GLN A 41 -7.97 32.80 2.22
CA GLN A 41 -9.31 32.22 2.13
C GLN A 41 -9.32 30.94 1.27
N THR A 42 -8.66 30.96 0.10
CA THR A 42 -8.57 29.80 -0.80
C THR A 42 -7.83 28.64 -0.12
N LYS A 43 -6.71 28.91 0.57
CA LYS A 43 -6.00 27.89 1.37
C LYS A 43 -6.87 27.31 2.48
N LYS A 44 -7.69 28.13 3.13
CA LYS A 44 -8.59 27.70 4.22
C LYS A 44 -9.76 26.83 3.71
N ILE A 45 -10.28 27.12 2.53
CA ILE A 45 -11.32 26.29 1.88
C ILE A 45 -10.72 24.96 1.43
N LEU A 46 -9.54 25.00 0.79
CA LEU A 46 -8.83 23.79 0.35
C LEU A 46 -8.45 22.90 1.53
N SER A 47 -7.96 23.46 2.64
CA SER A 47 -7.61 22.67 3.82
C SER A 47 -8.85 22.03 4.47
N LYS A 48 -9.98 22.73 4.53
CA LYS A 48 -11.25 22.16 5.02
C LYS A 48 -11.73 21.00 4.15
N HIS A 49 -11.66 21.12 2.82
CA HIS A 49 -12.03 20.05 1.91
C HIS A 49 -11.06 18.86 2.00
N ALA A 50 -9.76 19.12 2.08
CA ALA A 50 -8.75 18.07 2.28
C ALA A 50 -8.98 17.30 3.59
N VAL A 51 -9.26 18.00 4.70
CA VAL A 51 -9.57 17.37 5.99
C VAL A 51 -10.86 16.55 5.92
N LYS A 52 -11.90 17.04 5.24
CA LYS A 52 -13.16 16.30 5.08
C LYS A 52 -12.97 15.02 4.24
N ILE A 53 -12.22 15.11 3.14
CA ILE A 53 -11.88 13.95 2.29
C ILE A 53 -11.03 12.94 3.08
N ALA A 54 -10.02 13.41 3.82
CA ALA A 54 -9.18 12.55 4.66
C ALA A 54 -10.01 11.83 5.73
N LYS A 55 -10.92 12.54 6.41
CA LYS A 55 -11.80 11.95 7.41
C LYS A 55 -12.75 10.90 6.81
N GLN A 56 -13.33 11.18 5.64
CA GLN A 56 -14.18 10.20 4.94
C GLN A 56 -13.37 8.97 4.51
N ALA A 57 -12.17 9.16 3.97
CA ALA A 57 -11.29 8.05 3.59
C ALA A 57 -10.92 7.18 4.81
N GLU A 58 -10.60 7.81 5.95
CA GLU A 58 -10.29 7.10 7.20
C GLU A 58 -11.49 6.30 7.72
N GLU A 59 -12.70 6.86 7.69
CA GLU A 59 -13.93 6.15 8.10
C GLU A 59 -14.22 4.95 7.18
N HIS A 60 -14.07 5.12 5.86
CA HIS A 60 -14.23 4.05 4.89
C HIS A 60 -13.16 2.97 5.05
N GLU A 61 -11.90 3.33 5.24
CA GLU A 61 -10.80 2.39 5.47
C GLU A 61 -11.03 1.59 6.76
N ARG A 62 -11.45 2.26 7.83
CA ARG A 62 -11.77 1.60 9.11
C ARG A 62 -12.94 0.63 8.97
N PHE A 63 -13.96 0.96 8.18
CA PHE A 63 -15.07 0.06 7.91
C PHE A 63 -14.62 -1.16 7.11
N ILE A 64 -13.88 -0.95 6.02
CA ILE A 64 -13.33 -2.04 5.18
C ILE A 64 -12.43 -2.95 6.00
N ASN A 65 -11.58 -2.40 6.86
CA ASN A 65 -10.70 -3.19 7.73
C ASN A 65 -11.49 -4.08 8.69
N LYS A 66 -12.59 -3.58 9.27
CA LYS A 66 -13.46 -4.38 10.15
C LYS A 66 -14.17 -5.50 9.39
N VAL A 67 -14.74 -5.19 8.23
CA VAL A 67 -15.43 -6.19 7.39
C VAL A 67 -14.45 -7.25 6.90
N THR A 68 -13.29 -6.83 6.42
CA THR A 68 -12.19 -7.71 5.98
C THR A 68 -11.72 -8.59 7.12
N HIS A 69 -11.60 -8.03 8.33
CA HIS A 69 -11.23 -8.81 9.51
C HIS A 69 -12.27 -9.89 9.82
N LEU A 70 -13.57 -9.55 9.83
CA LEU A 70 -14.62 -10.52 10.08
C LEU A 70 -14.64 -11.63 9.02
N LEU A 71 -14.61 -11.25 7.73
CA LEU A 71 -14.57 -12.21 6.63
C LEU A 71 -13.30 -13.06 6.63
N GLY A 72 -12.15 -12.47 6.97
CA GLY A 72 -10.87 -13.16 7.08
C GLY A 72 -10.87 -14.20 8.20
N VAL A 73 -11.41 -13.86 9.37
CA VAL A 73 -11.54 -14.80 10.50
C VAL A 73 -12.53 -15.91 10.18
N LEU A 74 -13.69 -15.59 9.60
CA LEU A 74 -14.68 -16.59 9.19
C LEU A 74 -14.14 -17.52 8.09
N GLY A 75 -13.45 -16.96 7.10
CA GLY A 75 -12.82 -17.73 6.02
C GLY A 75 -11.69 -18.63 6.52
N PHE A 76 -10.82 -18.12 7.39
CA PHE A 76 -9.76 -18.90 8.01
C PHE A 76 -10.32 -20.00 8.93
N GLY A 77 -11.35 -19.69 9.72
CA GLY A 77 -12.05 -20.67 10.55
C GLY A 77 -12.72 -21.75 9.71
N GLY A 78 -13.37 -21.38 8.61
CA GLY A 78 -13.94 -22.33 7.64
C GLY A 78 -12.89 -23.22 6.99
N PHE A 79 -11.72 -22.65 6.65
CA PHE A 79 -10.57 -23.42 6.15
C PHE A 79 -10.06 -24.44 7.19
N CYS A 80 -9.86 -24.02 8.44
CA CYS A 80 -9.45 -24.93 9.52
C CYS A 80 -10.49 -26.01 9.81
N PHE A 81 -11.78 -25.68 9.72
CA PHE A 81 -12.86 -26.66 9.86
C PHE A 81 -12.82 -27.69 8.73
N LEU A 82 -12.66 -27.25 7.48
CA LEU A 82 -12.56 -28.15 6.33
C LEU A 82 -11.32 -29.06 6.44
N LEU A 83 -10.20 -28.52 6.90
CA LEU A 83 -8.97 -29.28 7.15
C LEU A 83 -9.22 -30.46 8.10
N GLY A 84 -9.97 -30.23 9.18
CA GLY A 84 -10.29 -31.27 10.16
C GLY A 84 -11.40 -32.23 9.72
N ALA A 85 -12.38 -31.75 8.96
CA ALA A 85 -13.54 -32.54 8.55
C ALA A 85 -13.29 -33.39 7.29
N ARG A 86 -12.63 -32.81 6.27
CA ARG A 86 -12.33 -33.43 4.98
C ARG A 86 -11.01 -32.90 4.41
N PRO A 87 -9.86 -33.45 4.85
CA PRO A 87 -8.55 -33.01 4.38
C PRO A 87 -8.32 -33.27 2.89
N GLN A 88 -9.04 -34.22 2.27
CA GLN A 88 -8.87 -34.53 0.84
C GLN A 88 -9.35 -33.42 -0.11
N ASP A 89 -10.21 -32.51 0.36
CA ASP A 89 -10.69 -31.38 -0.45
C ASP A 89 -9.70 -30.19 -0.43
N ILE A 90 -8.72 -30.22 0.47
CA ILE A 90 -7.77 -29.12 0.71
C ILE A 90 -6.87 -28.79 -0.49
N PRO A 91 -6.32 -29.78 -1.24
CA PRO A 91 -5.55 -29.49 -2.44
C PRO A 91 -6.36 -28.73 -3.50
N TYR A 92 -7.65 -29.08 -3.68
CA TYR A 92 -8.54 -28.40 -4.62
C TYR A 92 -8.86 -26.97 -4.18
N VAL A 93 -9.13 -26.77 -2.88
CA VAL A 93 -9.34 -25.43 -2.31
C VAL A 93 -8.10 -24.57 -2.46
N TYR A 94 -6.90 -25.13 -2.25
CA TYR A 94 -5.64 -24.44 -2.49
C TYR A 94 -5.48 -24.04 -3.96
N CYS A 95 -5.74 -24.95 -4.90
CA CYS A 95 -5.67 -24.64 -6.32
C CYS A 95 -6.63 -23.51 -6.71
N LEU A 96 -7.88 -23.57 -6.25
CA LEU A 96 -8.88 -22.53 -6.48
C LEU A 96 -8.43 -21.18 -5.88
N PHE A 97 -7.93 -21.19 -4.65
CA PHE A 97 -7.41 -20.00 -3.97
C PHE A 97 -6.26 -19.38 -4.78
N TYR A 98 -5.29 -20.19 -5.22
CA TYR A 98 -4.13 -19.69 -5.93
C TYR A 98 -4.51 -19.09 -7.30
N VAL A 99 -5.35 -19.77 -8.08
CA VAL A 99 -5.80 -19.31 -9.39
C VAL A 99 -6.63 -18.03 -9.31
N ILE A 100 -7.32 -17.76 -8.20
CA ILE A 100 -8.11 -16.53 -8.03
C ILE A 100 -7.25 -15.38 -7.49
N PHE A 101 -6.53 -15.62 -6.39
CA PHE A 101 -5.86 -14.54 -5.66
C PHE A 101 -4.55 -14.08 -6.31
N VAL A 102 -3.84 -14.95 -7.03
CA VAL A 102 -2.57 -14.58 -7.68
C VAL A 102 -2.78 -13.64 -8.88
N PRO A 103 -3.72 -13.89 -9.81
CA PRO A 103 -4.01 -12.93 -10.87
C PRO A 103 -4.54 -11.61 -10.34
N LEU A 104 -5.38 -11.64 -9.30
CA LEU A 104 -5.87 -10.42 -8.66
C LEU A 104 -4.71 -9.59 -8.09
N ARG A 105 -3.75 -10.25 -7.44
CA ARG A 105 -2.54 -9.61 -6.93
C ARG A 105 -1.62 -9.10 -8.05
N TRP A 106 -1.49 -9.85 -9.15
CA TRP A 106 -0.74 -9.41 -10.34
C TRP A 106 -1.30 -8.10 -10.91
N ILE A 107 -2.63 -8.02 -11.08
CA ILE A 107 -3.33 -6.81 -11.54
C ILE A 107 -3.04 -5.65 -10.59
N TYR A 108 -3.20 -5.85 -9.27
CA TYR A 108 -2.94 -4.84 -8.26
C TYR A 108 -1.48 -4.34 -8.28
N TYR A 109 -0.51 -5.24 -8.40
CA TYR A 109 0.91 -4.89 -8.43
C TYR A 109 1.31 -4.21 -9.73
N ARG A 110 0.64 -4.54 -10.84
CA ARG A 110 0.86 -3.87 -12.11
C ARG A 110 0.46 -2.38 -12.03
N PHE A 111 -0.66 -2.08 -11.37
CA PHE A 111 -1.08 -0.69 -11.13
C PHE A 111 -0.08 0.07 -10.22
N LYS A 112 0.49 -0.59 -9.21
CA LYS A 112 1.48 0.00 -8.30
C LYS A 112 2.92 0.01 -8.84
N LYS A 113 3.16 -0.54 -10.04
CA LYS A 113 4.49 -0.80 -10.64
C LYS A 113 5.39 -1.73 -9.81
N TRP A 114 4.84 -2.51 -8.89
CA TRP A 114 5.54 -3.47 -8.02
C TRP A 114 5.58 -4.91 -8.57
N HIS A 115 5.39 -5.06 -9.88
CA HIS A 115 5.38 -6.35 -10.58
C HIS A 115 6.56 -7.29 -10.28
N TYR A 116 7.75 -6.76 -9.94
CA TYR A 116 8.91 -7.58 -9.57
C TYR A 116 8.70 -8.40 -8.29
N TYR A 117 7.80 -8.02 -7.39
CA TYR A 117 7.50 -8.81 -6.20
C TYR A 117 6.79 -10.15 -6.50
N LEU A 118 6.22 -10.34 -7.71
CA LEU A 118 5.69 -11.66 -8.10
C LEU A 118 6.80 -12.61 -8.59
N LEU A 119 8.04 -12.14 -8.75
CA LEU A 119 9.18 -13.00 -9.12
C LEU A 119 9.83 -13.65 -7.89
N ASP A 120 9.31 -13.40 -6.69
CA ASP A 120 9.76 -14.07 -5.48
C ASP A 120 9.59 -15.59 -5.59
N PHE A 121 10.53 -16.33 -5.00
CA PHE A 121 10.59 -17.80 -5.05
C PHE A 121 9.27 -18.47 -4.65
N CYS A 122 8.52 -17.89 -3.72
CA CYS A 122 7.24 -18.44 -3.27
C CYS A 122 6.20 -18.50 -4.39
N TYR A 123 6.13 -17.52 -5.30
CA TYR A 123 5.19 -17.59 -6.43
C TYR A 123 5.61 -18.65 -7.44
N TYR A 124 6.91 -18.77 -7.70
CA TYR A 124 7.43 -19.81 -8.57
C TYR A 124 7.18 -21.23 -8.02
N ALA A 125 7.50 -21.46 -6.74
CA ALA A 125 7.27 -22.73 -6.07
C ALA A 125 5.79 -23.11 -6.05
N ASN A 126 4.90 -22.18 -5.66
CA ASN A 126 3.46 -22.44 -5.65
C ASN A 126 2.90 -22.70 -7.06
N THR A 127 3.46 -22.11 -8.10
CA THR A 127 3.07 -22.42 -9.49
C THR A 127 3.45 -23.86 -9.85
N ILE A 128 4.65 -24.32 -9.46
CA ILE A 128 5.06 -25.72 -9.65
C ILE A 128 4.14 -26.67 -8.87
N PHE A 129 3.75 -26.32 -7.65
CA PHE A 129 2.84 -27.13 -6.84
C PHE A 129 1.47 -27.27 -7.51
N LEU A 130 0.97 -26.20 -8.12
CA LEU A 130 -0.26 -26.25 -8.90
C LEU A 130 -0.16 -27.24 -10.06
N PHE A 131 0.97 -27.25 -10.77
CA PHE A 131 1.22 -28.18 -11.87
C PHE A 131 1.35 -29.63 -11.39
N ASP A 132 2.03 -29.86 -10.26
CA ASP A 132 2.14 -31.17 -9.63
C ASP A 132 0.76 -31.72 -9.25
N LEU A 133 -0.05 -30.92 -8.55
CA LEU A 133 -1.39 -31.31 -8.08
C LEU A 133 -2.40 -31.51 -9.22
N LEU A 134 -2.34 -30.71 -10.28
CA LEU A 134 -3.34 -30.76 -11.37
C LEU A 134 -2.97 -31.73 -12.49
N LEU A 135 -1.70 -31.86 -12.86
CA LEU A 135 -1.27 -32.60 -14.05
C LEU A 135 -0.52 -33.89 -13.73
N TYR A 136 0.25 -33.93 -12.63
CA TYR A 136 1.12 -35.06 -12.31
C TYR A 136 1.02 -35.54 -10.85
N PRO A 137 -0.19 -35.71 -10.27
CA PRO A 137 -0.32 -36.06 -8.85
C PRO A 137 0.24 -37.45 -8.50
N SER A 138 0.46 -38.32 -9.49
CA SER A 138 1.02 -39.67 -9.29
C SER A 138 2.55 -39.72 -9.35
N ASN A 139 3.25 -38.60 -9.60
CA ASN A 139 4.70 -38.59 -9.71
C ASN A 139 5.37 -38.36 -8.35
N GLU A 140 5.83 -39.43 -7.72
CA GLU A 140 6.46 -39.39 -6.39
C GLU A 140 7.70 -38.49 -6.31
N LYS A 141 8.48 -38.39 -7.40
CA LYS A 141 9.69 -37.56 -7.43
C LYS A 141 9.36 -36.08 -7.41
N LEU A 142 8.36 -35.66 -8.20
CA LEU A 142 7.90 -34.28 -8.22
C LEU A 142 7.25 -33.89 -6.89
N PHE A 143 6.44 -34.79 -6.34
CA PHE A 143 5.85 -34.63 -5.01
C PHE A 143 6.91 -34.42 -3.93
N LEU A 144 7.99 -35.22 -3.92
CA LEU A 144 9.06 -35.09 -2.93
C LEU A 144 9.80 -33.75 -3.03
N VAL A 145 10.10 -33.30 -4.25
CA VAL A 145 10.72 -31.98 -4.48
C VAL A 145 9.79 -30.86 -4.00
N CYS A 146 8.50 -30.94 -4.33
CA CYS A 146 7.52 -29.95 -3.92
C CYS A 146 7.35 -29.91 -2.40
N PHE A 147 7.29 -31.08 -1.76
CA PHE A 147 7.28 -31.21 -0.30
C PHE A 147 8.51 -30.57 0.35
N SER A 148 9.72 -30.81 -0.19
CA SER A 148 10.95 -30.18 0.29
C SER A 148 10.94 -28.65 0.13
N PHE A 149 10.34 -28.12 -0.94
CA PHE A 149 10.20 -26.67 -1.11
C PHE A 149 9.18 -26.06 -0.15
N ALA A 150 8.07 -26.75 0.10
CA ALA A 150 7.02 -26.30 1.00
C ALA A 150 7.48 -26.27 2.47
N GLU A 151 8.02 -27.38 2.98
CA GLU A 151 8.50 -27.51 4.37
C GLU A 151 9.88 -26.86 4.59
N GLY A 152 10.64 -26.64 3.51
CA GLY A 152 11.95 -25.99 3.56
C GLY A 152 11.83 -24.48 3.38
N PRO A 153 12.25 -23.93 2.23
CA PRO A 153 12.31 -22.48 2.01
C PRO A 153 11.02 -21.72 2.36
N LEU A 154 9.84 -22.28 2.05
CA LEU A 154 8.56 -21.58 2.29
C LEU A 154 8.21 -21.51 3.79
N ALA A 155 8.35 -22.61 4.53
CA ALA A 155 8.13 -22.60 5.98
C ALA A 155 9.17 -21.74 6.71
N TRP A 156 10.44 -21.83 6.32
CA TRP A 156 11.49 -20.94 6.84
C TRP A 156 11.22 -19.48 6.52
N ALA A 157 10.57 -19.20 5.38
CA ALA A 157 10.23 -17.84 5.02
C ALA A 157 9.21 -17.19 5.96
N LEU A 158 8.25 -17.96 6.48
CA LEU A 158 7.33 -17.47 7.51
C LEU A 158 8.07 -16.96 8.75
N ILE A 159 9.11 -17.68 9.16
CA ILE A 159 9.90 -17.38 10.36
C ILE A 159 10.84 -16.20 10.10
N VAL A 160 11.64 -16.24 9.03
CA VAL A 160 12.68 -15.25 8.75
C VAL A 160 12.07 -13.89 8.40
N TRP A 161 11.01 -13.84 7.60
CA TRP A 161 10.33 -12.60 7.22
C TRP A 161 9.24 -12.20 8.23
N ARG A 162 9.08 -12.97 9.32
CA ARG A 162 8.06 -12.77 10.36
C ARG A 162 6.68 -12.48 9.79
N CYS A 163 6.24 -13.32 8.86
CA CYS A 163 4.94 -13.21 8.21
C CYS A 163 3.84 -13.28 9.29
N SER A 164 3.20 -12.14 9.56
CA SER A 164 2.16 -12.03 10.59
C SER A 164 0.78 -12.10 9.97
N LEU A 165 -0.05 -13.02 10.48
CA LEU A 165 -1.45 -13.17 10.09
C LEU A 165 -2.27 -12.01 10.68
N VAL A 166 -2.39 -10.94 9.91
CA VAL A 166 -3.19 -9.76 10.30
C VAL A 166 -4.47 -9.75 9.50
N PHE A 167 -5.58 -10.09 10.15
CA PHE A 167 -6.89 -10.17 9.49
C PHE A 167 -7.42 -8.82 8.96
N SER A 168 -6.88 -7.71 9.46
CA SER A 168 -7.19 -6.36 8.95
C SER A 168 -6.61 -6.09 7.56
N SER A 169 -5.74 -6.94 7.01
CA SER A 169 -5.10 -6.73 5.71
C SER A 169 -5.12 -8.01 4.87
N VAL A 170 -5.88 -7.98 3.78
CA VAL A 170 -5.96 -9.09 2.82
C VAL A 170 -4.57 -9.45 2.28
N ASP A 171 -3.72 -8.46 1.99
CA ASP A 171 -2.38 -8.71 1.48
C ASP A 171 -1.51 -9.50 2.45
N LYS A 172 -1.59 -9.21 3.75
CA LYS A 172 -0.86 -9.96 4.77
C LYS A 172 -1.41 -11.38 4.92
N ILE A 173 -2.73 -11.55 4.89
CA ILE A 173 -3.37 -12.87 4.89
C ILE A 173 -2.89 -13.70 3.70
N ILE A 174 -3.02 -13.19 2.46
CA ILE A 174 -2.60 -13.93 1.26
C ILE A 174 -1.10 -14.23 1.32
N SER A 175 -0.28 -13.29 1.80
CA SER A 175 1.16 -13.52 1.95
C SER A 175 1.45 -14.69 2.89
N VAL A 176 0.83 -14.75 4.07
CA VAL A 176 0.97 -15.88 5.00
C VAL A 176 0.45 -17.17 4.37
N LEU A 177 -0.73 -17.14 3.75
CA LEU A 177 -1.35 -18.33 3.14
C LEU A 177 -0.52 -18.92 2.00
N ILE A 178 0.11 -18.11 1.15
CA ILE A 178 0.98 -18.60 0.05
C ILE A 178 2.21 -19.35 0.58
N HIS A 179 2.68 -19.04 1.79
CA HIS A 179 3.81 -19.74 2.40
C HIS A 179 3.36 -20.91 3.28
N LEU A 180 2.19 -20.81 3.94
CA LEU A 180 1.68 -21.80 4.90
C LEU A 180 0.87 -22.92 4.23
N LEU A 181 -0.05 -22.57 3.32
CA LEU A 181 -0.94 -23.53 2.66
C LEU A 181 -0.22 -24.68 1.96
N PRO A 182 0.85 -24.46 1.17
CA PRO A 182 1.48 -25.58 0.46
C PRO A 182 2.04 -26.64 1.42
N GLY A 183 2.63 -26.24 2.56
CA GLY A 183 3.09 -27.20 3.57
C GLY A 183 1.92 -28.05 4.10
N ILE A 184 0.81 -27.39 4.43
CA ILE A 184 -0.42 -28.06 4.88
C ILE A 184 -0.96 -29.02 3.81
N VAL A 185 -1.05 -28.59 2.55
CA VAL A 185 -1.57 -29.41 1.44
C VAL A 185 -0.73 -30.66 1.24
N PHE A 186 0.58 -30.52 1.11
CA PHE A 186 1.45 -31.68 0.91
C PHE A 186 1.50 -32.59 2.15
N PHE A 187 1.34 -32.03 3.35
CA PHE A 187 1.20 -32.83 4.57
C PHE A 187 -0.09 -33.66 4.56
N THR A 188 -1.23 -33.07 4.16
CA THR A 188 -2.53 -33.78 4.06
C THR A 188 -2.61 -34.83 2.96
N ILE A 189 -1.73 -34.77 1.95
CA ILE A 189 -1.66 -35.79 0.90
C ILE A 189 -0.77 -36.96 1.34
N ARG A 190 0.25 -36.69 2.17
CA ARG A 190 1.18 -37.70 2.68
C ARG A 190 0.54 -38.60 3.75
N TRP A 191 -0.28 -38.02 4.62
CA TRP A 191 -0.85 -38.64 5.82
C TRP A 191 -2.37 -38.72 5.73
#